data_AF-A0A9X1MRC2-F1
#
_entry.id   AF-A0A9X1MRC2-F1
#
_cell.length_a   1.000
_cell.length_b   1.000
_cell.length_c   1.000
_cell.angle_alpha   90.00
_cell.angle_beta   90.00
_cell.angle_gamma   90.00
#
_symmetry.space_group_name_H-M   'P 1'
#
loop_
_entity.id
_entity.type
_entity.pdbx_description
1 polymer ?
#
loop_
_entity_poly.entity_id
_entity_poly.type
_entity_poly.pdbx_seq_one_letter_code
_entity_poly.pdbx_strand_id
1 'polypeptide(L)'
;MIIWGSTGRESTCASGDFFCPTCRRDTEYGHQRVQRYFTLYFIPLFPMNTVGEYVKCYSCGGQYSTEILDIPREQIRALIEPWICGRCGNNNAAEYGECLGCRSPRRLAARPQQSRIAPPSDDDDIIEAESV
;
A
#
# COMPACT_ATOMS: atom_id res chain seq x y z
N MET A 1 1.68 44.48 -6.93
CA MET A 1 1.38 43.44 -5.91
C MET A 1 1.76 42.09 -6.49
N ILE A 2 2.52 41.28 -5.76
CA ILE A 2 2.87 39.90 -6.15
C ILE A 2 1.90 38.96 -5.42
N ILE A 3 1.29 38.02 -6.14
CA ILE A 3 0.40 37.00 -5.57
C ILE A 3 1.09 35.65 -5.75
N TRP A 4 1.33 34.95 -4.64
CA TRP A 4 1.96 33.63 -4.62
C TRP A 4 1.19 32.67 -3.71
N GLY A 5 1.36 31.37 -3.92
CA GLY A 5 0.71 30.33 -3.15
C GLY A 5 1.23 28.93 -3.48
N SER A 6 0.42 27.91 -3.16
CA SER A 6 0.70 26.53 -3.56
C SER A 6 -0.57 25.80 -3.95
N THR A 7 -0.47 24.83 -4.86
CA THR A 7 -1.60 23.97 -5.24
C THR A 7 -1.17 22.52 -5.32
N GLY A 8 -2.08 21.59 -5.04
CA GLY A 8 -1.85 20.16 -5.23
C GLY A 8 -2.10 19.76 -6.69
N ARG A 9 -1.24 18.91 -7.24
CA ARG A 9 -1.47 18.24 -8.53
C ARG A 9 -1.23 16.75 -8.38
N GLU A 10 -2.10 15.98 -9.00
CA GLU A 10 -2.00 14.53 -9.12
C GLU A 10 -1.46 14.16 -10.50
N SER A 11 -0.61 13.15 -10.55
CA SER A 11 -0.11 12.56 -11.78
C SER A 11 0.03 11.05 -11.63
N THR A 12 -0.42 10.29 -12.63
CA THR A 12 -0.15 8.86 -12.70
C THR A 12 1.33 8.62 -13.05
N CYS A 13 2.09 7.98 -12.16
CA CYS A 13 3.50 7.67 -12.37
C CYS A 13 3.76 6.22 -12.81
N ALA A 14 2.83 5.30 -12.53
CA ALA A 14 2.87 3.91 -13.00
C ALA A 14 1.45 3.35 -13.11
N SER A 15 1.33 2.19 -13.76
CA SER A 15 0.08 1.43 -13.86
C SER A 15 0.38 -0.06 -13.97
N GLY A 16 -0.61 -0.88 -13.67
CA GLY A 16 -0.52 -2.34 -13.80
C GLY A 16 -1.82 -2.97 -13.32
N ASP A 17 -1.76 -4.25 -12.97
CA ASP A 17 -2.90 -4.99 -12.42
C ASP A 17 -2.70 -5.28 -10.93
N PHE A 18 -3.81 -5.30 -10.19
CA PHE A 18 -3.83 -5.71 -8.78
C PHE A 18 -5.20 -6.29 -8.41
N PHE A 19 -5.26 -7.02 -7.30
CA PHE A 19 -6.53 -7.47 -6.74
C PHE A 19 -7.17 -6.35 -5.91
N CYS A 20 -8.27 -5.77 -6.40
CA CYS A 20 -8.96 -4.68 -5.73
C CYS A 20 -9.85 -5.19 -4.58
N PRO A 21 -9.63 -4.79 -3.31
CA PRO A 21 -10.45 -5.25 -2.18
C PRO A 21 -11.93 -4.88 -2.28
N THR A 22 -12.22 -3.72 -2.89
CA THR A 22 -13.60 -3.23 -3.07
C THR A 22 -14.30 -3.97 -4.21
N CYS A 23 -13.64 -4.14 -5.36
CA CYS A 23 -14.23 -4.85 -6.50
C CYS A 23 -14.23 -6.37 -6.33
N ARG A 24 -13.36 -6.91 -5.46
CA ARG A 24 -13.13 -8.35 -5.24
C ARG A 24 -12.72 -9.10 -6.50
N ARG A 25 -11.93 -8.46 -7.36
CA ARG A 25 -11.41 -9.02 -8.61
C ARG A 25 -10.11 -8.32 -8.98
N ASP A 26 -9.36 -8.93 -9.89
CA ASP A 26 -8.21 -8.29 -10.51
C ASP A 26 -8.68 -7.15 -11.43
N THR A 27 -8.03 -6.00 -11.33
CA THR A 27 -8.31 -4.81 -12.13
C THR A 27 -7.03 -4.06 -12.44
N GLU A 28 -7.07 -3.25 -13.49
CA GLU A 28 -6.06 -2.23 -13.72
C GLU A 28 -6.09 -1.16 -12.61
N TYR A 29 -4.91 -0.63 -12.29
CA TYR A 29 -4.70 0.49 -11.39
C TYR A 29 -3.79 1.56 -11.97
N GLY A 30 -3.88 2.76 -11.42
CA GLY A 30 -2.89 3.81 -11.57
C GLY A 30 -2.22 4.12 -10.23
N HIS A 31 -0.89 4.10 -10.19
CA HIS A 31 -0.12 4.65 -9.10
C HIS A 31 -0.10 6.17 -9.25
N GLN A 32 -0.79 6.85 -8.33
CA GLN A 32 -0.93 8.29 -8.30
C GLN A 32 0.10 8.91 -7.36
N ARG A 33 0.82 9.90 -7.87
CA ARG A 33 1.68 10.76 -7.09
C ARG A 33 1.03 12.12 -6.93
N VAL A 34 0.89 12.59 -5.70
CA VAL A 34 0.37 13.91 -5.37
C VAL A 34 1.53 14.81 -4.99
N GLN A 35 1.70 15.93 -5.68
CA GLN A 35 2.77 16.91 -5.45
C GLN A 35 2.18 18.29 -5.19
N ARG A 36 2.79 19.07 -4.28
CA ARG A 36 2.50 20.50 -4.17
C ARG A 36 3.38 21.26 -5.15
N TYR A 37 2.76 22.15 -5.90
CA TYR A 37 3.43 23.08 -6.79
C TYR A 37 3.42 24.48 -6.19
N PHE A 38 4.51 25.21 -6.34
CA PHE A 38 4.54 26.65 -6.10
C PHE A 38 3.69 27.34 -7.18
N THR A 39 2.85 28.30 -6.78
CA THR A 39 2.05 29.09 -7.70
C THR A 39 2.45 30.56 -7.65
N LEU A 40 2.54 31.19 -8.82
CA LEU A 40 2.71 32.63 -8.97
C LEU A 40 1.62 33.14 -9.90
N TYR A 41 0.88 34.16 -9.48
CA TYR A 41 -0.30 34.65 -10.21
C TYR A 41 -1.24 33.50 -10.64
N PHE A 42 -1.45 32.52 -9.74
CA PHE A 42 -2.27 31.32 -9.94
C PHE A 42 -1.76 30.31 -10.99
N ILE A 43 -0.57 30.53 -11.56
CA ILE A 43 0.08 29.59 -12.48
C ILE A 43 1.01 28.67 -11.67
N PRO A 44 0.83 27.33 -11.69
CA PRO A 44 1.73 26.41 -11.01
C PRO A 44 3.04 26.26 -11.80
N LEU A 45 4.16 26.64 -11.20
CA LEU A 45 5.45 26.76 -11.90
C LEU A 45 6.32 25.51 -11.76
N PHE A 46 6.54 25.04 -10.55
CA PHE A 46 7.40 23.88 -10.28
C PHE A 46 6.92 23.11 -9.04
N PRO A 47 7.16 21.79 -8.98
CA PRO A 47 6.86 20.99 -7.79
C PRO A 47 7.83 21.36 -6.66
N MET A 48 7.31 21.46 -5.45
CA MET A 48 8.09 21.72 -4.23
C MET A 48 8.35 20.43 -3.46
N ASN A 49 7.33 19.59 -3.29
CA ASN A 49 7.42 18.32 -2.59
C ASN A 49 6.31 17.35 -2.99
N THR A 50 6.59 16.05 -2.84
CA THR A 50 5.58 14.98 -2.87
C THR A 50 4.83 14.97 -1.55
N VAL A 51 3.50 15.03 -1.62
CA VAL A 51 2.59 14.98 -0.46
C VAL A 51 2.27 13.55 -0.08
N GLY A 52 2.14 12.69 -1.09
CA GLY A 52 1.80 11.29 -0.90
C GLY A 52 1.67 10.56 -2.22
N GLU A 53 1.60 9.25 -2.10
CA GLU A 53 1.41 8.32 -3.19
C GLU A 53 0.31 7.33 -2.81
N TYR A 54 -0.47 6.91 -3.80
CA TYR A 54 -1.56 5.95 -3.60
C TYR A 54 -1.87 5.17 -4.87
N VAL A 55 -2.51 4.02 -4.72
CA VAL A 55 -2.99 3.17 -5.81
C VAL A 55 -4.47 3.44 -6.03
N LYS A 56 -4.84 3.82 -7.25
CA LYS A 56 -6.21 4.06 -7.66
C LYS A 56 -6.72 2.92 -8.53
N CYS A 57 -7.78 2.25 -8.11
CA CYS A 57 -8.48 1.28 -8.97
C CYS A 57 -9.18 2.02 -10.11
N TYR A 58 -8.94 1.62 -11.37
CA TYR A 58 -9.64 2.22 -12.50
C TYR A 58 -11.09 1.75 -12.67
N SER A 59 -11.45 0.61 -12.05
CA SER A 59 -12.84 0.14 -12.09
C SER A 59 -13.77 0.86 -11.11
N CYS A 60 -13.37 1.02 -9.85
CA CYS A 60 -14.24 1.60 -8.82
C CYS A 60 -13.79 2.97 -8.30
N GLY A 61 -12.61 3.46 -8.71
CA GLY A 61 -12.04 4.71 -8.22
C GLY A 61 -11.51 4.66 -6.78
N GLY A 62 -11.52 3.48 -6.14
CA GLY A 62 -11.01 3.31 -4.77
C GLY A 62 -9.52 3.62 -4.68
N GLN A 63 -9.12 4.25 -3.58
CA GLN A 63 -7.75 4.66 -3.29
C GLN A 63 -7.17 3.81 -2.16
N TYR A 64 -5.96 3.29 -2.35
CA TYR A 64 -5.29 2.38 -1.43
C TYR A 64 -3.83 2.81 -1.22
N SER A 65 -3.24 2.41 -0.08
CA SER A 65 -1.78 2.54 0.12
C SER A 65 -1.02 1.78 -0.98
N THR A 66 0.17 2.27 -1.35
CA THR A 66 1.04 1.62 -2.35
C THR A 66 1.47 0.21 -1.93
N GLU A 67 1.56 -0.05 -0.62
CA GLU A 67 1.86 -1.37 -0.05
C GLU A 67 0.91 -2.47 -0.52
N ILE A 68 -0.32 -2.12 -0.97
CA ILE A 68 -1.29 -3.11 -1.45
C ILE A 68 -0.78 -3.91 -2.66
N LEU A 69 0.16 -3.34 -3.42
CA LEU A 69 0.77 -4.00 -4.57
C LEU A 69 1.69 -5.16 -4.15
N ASP A 70 2.20 -5.14 -2.92
CA ASP A 70 3.08 -6.17 -2.37
C ASP A 70 2.31 -7.26 -1.62
N ILE A 71 1.00 -7.09 -1.42
CA ILE A 71 0.16 -8.04 -0.68
C ILE A 71 -0.41 -9.07 -1.66
N PRO A 72 -0.13 -10.38 -1.47
CA PRO A 72 -0.74 -11.42 -2.29
C PRO A 72 -2.27 -11.36 -2.22
N ARG A 73 -2.94 -11.57 -3.35
CA ARG A 73 -4.42 -11.53 -3.42
C ARG A 73 -5.07 -12.50 -2.45
N GLU A 74 -4.47 -13.65 -2.16
CA GLU A 74 -4.97 -14.64 -1.20
C GLU A 74 -5.02 -14.06 0.22
N GLN A 75 -4.03 -13.23 0.59
CA GLN A 75 -4.02 -12.55 1.88
C GLN A 75 -5.08 -11.45 1.93
N ILE A 76 -5.28 -10.68 0.86
CA ILE A 76 -6.36 -9.69 0.78
C ILE A 76 -7.72 -10.39 0.91
N ARG A 77 -7.95 -11.47 0.15
CA ARG A 77 -9.18 -12.26 0.19
C ARG A 77 -9.46 -12.81 1.59
N ALA A 78 -8.45 -13.37 2.23
CA ALA A 78 -8.58 -13.89 3.59
C ALA A 78 -9.03 -12.81 4.60
N LEU A 79 -8.78 -11.53 4.35
CA LEU A 79 -9.23 -10.43 5.22
C LEU A 79 -10.66 -9.99 4.93
N ILE A 80 -11.14 -10.07 3.69
CA ILE A 80 -12.44 -9.50 3.26
C ILE A 80 -13.54 -10.54 3.03
N GLU A 81 -13.20 -11.82 2.91
CA GLU A 81 -14.18 -12.89 2.69
C GLU A 81 -14.74 -13.44 4.00
N PRO A 82 -15.99 -13.92 4.01
CA PRO A 82 -16.55 -14.68 5.12
C PRO A 82 -15.70 -15.91 5.44
N TRP A 83 -15.66 -16.32 6.71
CA TRP A 83 -14.83 -17.42 7.17
C TRP A 83 -15.64 -18.44 7.98
N ILE A 84 -15.32 -19.71 7.76
CA ILE A 84 -15.90 -20.83 8.51
C ILE A 84 -15.06 -21.10 9.76
N CYS A 85 -15.71 -21.16 10.91
CA CYS A 85 -15.02 -21.45 12.16
C CYS A 85 -14.53 -22.89 12.20
N GLY A 86 -13.21 -23.08 12.30
CA GLY A 86 -12.60 -24.41 12.41
C GLY A 86 -12.97 -25.20 13.68
N ARG A 87 -13.64 -24.59 14.66
CA ARG A 87 -14.10 -25.27 15.89
C ARG A 87 -15.55 -25.75 15.80
N CYS A 88 -16.47 -24.91 15.32
CA CYS A 88 -17.91 -25.23 15.34
C CYS A 88 -18.60 -25.18 13.96
N GLY A 89 -17.87 -24.84 12.89
CA GLY A 89 -18.43 -24.75 11.53
C GLY A 89 -19.29 -23.51 11.26
N ASN A 90 -19.49 -22.61 12.22
CA ASN A 90 -20.28 -21.39 12.00
C ASN A 90 -19.62 -20.49 10.94
N ASN A 91 -20.43 -19.96 10.03
CA ASN A 91 -20.00 -18.95 9.06
C ASN A 91 -20.03 -17.56 9.71
N ASN A 92 -18.97 -16.78 9.54
CA ASN A 92 -18.84 -15.46 10.13
C ASN A 92 -18.45 -14.46 9.04
N ALA A 93 -19.02 -13.26 9.09
CA ALA A 93 -18.59 -12.17 8.21
C ALA A 93 -17.13 -11.78 8.52
N ALA A 94 -16.48 -11.20 7.52
CA ALA A 94 -15.05 -10.91 7.54
C ALA A 94 -14.65 -9.89 8.62
N GLU A 95 -15.55 -8.99 9.02
CA GLU A 95 -15.32 -7.99 10.06
C GLU A 95 -15.18 -8.59 11.48
N TYR A 96 -15.67 -9.81 11.71
CA TYR A 96 -15.62 -10.43 13.03
C TYR A 96 -14.27 -11.10 13.29
N GLY A 97 -13.58 -10.63 14.33
CA GLY A 97 -12.34 -11.24 14.85
C GLY A 97 -12.55 -12.53 15.67
N GLU A 98 -13.79 -12.84 16.03
CA GLU A 98 -14.17 -14.04 16.79
C GLU A 98 -15.42 -14.69 16.18
N CYS A 99 -15.58 -15.98 16.44
CA CYS A 99 -16.74 -16.72 15.96
C CYS A 99 -18.02 -16.32 16.72
N LEU A 100 -19.08 -15.95 16.00
CA LEU A 100 -20.38 -15.60 16.61
C LEU A 100 -21.08 -16.78 17.29
N GLY A 101 -20.79 -18.02 16.88
CA GLY A 101 -21.39 -19.23 17.46
C GLY A 101 -20.67 -19.78 18.69
N CYS A 102 -19.33 -19.75 18.73
CA CYS A 102 -18.55 -20.38 19.81
C CYS A 102 -17.45 -19.50 20.44
N ARG A 103 -17.36 -18.22 20.04
CA ARG A 103 -16.39 -17.23 20.54
C ARG A 103 -14.92 -17.59 20.30
N SER A 104 -14.62 -18.61 19.49
CA SER A 104 -13.23 -18.94 19.18
C SER A 104 -12.62 -17.88 18.24
N PRO A 105 -11.35 -17.49 18.44
CA PRO A 105 -10.73 -16.43 17.66
C PRO A 105 -10.58 -16.82 16.20
N ARG A 106 -10.68 -15.84 15.31
CA ARG A 106 -10.40 -16.01 13.88
C ARG A 106 -8.92 -16.31 13.70
N ARG A 107 -8.62 -17.51 13.20
CA ARG A 107 -7.25 -17.89 12.83
C ARG A 107 -7.03 -17.50 11.37
N LEU A 108 -6.58 -16.27 11.15
CA LEU A 108 -5.99 -15.91 9.86
C LEU A 108 -4.69 -16.70 9.70
N ALA A 109 -4.42 -17.21 8.49
CA ALA A 109 -3.11 -17.77 8.20
C ALA A 109 -2.06 -16.72 8.54
N ALA A 110 -1.08 -17.07 9.38
CA ALA A 110 -0.02 -16.16 9.74
C ALA A 110 0.65 -15.65 8.45
N ARG A 111 0.87 -14.34 8.37
CA ARG A 111 1.73 -13.71 7.37
C ARG A 111 2.98 -14.58 7.25
N PRO A 112 3.39 -15.06 6.05
CA PRO A 112 4.69 -15.70 5.94
C PRO A 112 5.68 -14.71 6.53
N GLN A 113 6.39 -15.14 7.58
CA GLN A 113 7.43 -14.30 8.17
C GLN A 113 8.34 -13.95 7.00
N GLN A 114 8.32 -12.69 6.55
CA GLN A 114 9.39 -12.17 5.72
C GLN A 114 10.64 -12.54 6.49
N SER A 115 11.42 -13.46 5.93
CA SER A 115 12.70 -13.86 6.47
C SER A 115 13.40 -12.56 6.83
N ARG A 116 13.77 -12.40 8.09
CA ARG A 116 14.68 -11.33 8.47
C ARG A 116 15.95 -11.61 7.68
N ILE A 117 16.08 -11.00 6.52
CA ILE A 117 17.39 -10.76 5.93
C ILE A 117 18.04 -9.85 6.97
N ALA A 118 18.96 -10.42 7.74
CA ALA A 118 19.80 -9.61 8.59
C ALA A 118 20.44 -8.53 7.70
N PRO A 119 20.52 -7.27 8.14
CA PRO A 119 21.33 -6.29 7.41
C PRO A 119 22.72 -6.91 7.17
N PRO A 120 23.33 -6.71 5.98
CA PRO A 120 24.68 -7.18 5.73
C PRO A 120 25.57 -6.69 6.88
N SER A 121 26.33 -7.59 7.49
CA SER A 121 27.37 -7.23 8.44
C SER A 121 28.38 -6.35 7.72
N ASP A 122 28.59 -5.14 8.23
CA ASP A 122 29.64 -4.23 7.80
C ASP A 122 31.01 -4.81 8.18
N ASP A 123 31.50 -5.77 7.40
CA ASP A 123 32.90 -6.22 7.42
C ASP A 123 33.33 -6.39 5.94
N ASP A 124 34.47 -5.81 5.57
CA ASP A 124 35.10 -5.62 4.23
C ASP A 124 34.87 -4.18 3.69
N ASP A 125 35.82 -3.23 3.58
CA ASP A 125 37.27 -3.21 3.63
C ASP A 125 37.75 -1.79 4.04
N ILE A 126 38.63 -1.70 5.04
CA ILE A 126 39.50 -0.52 5.22
C ILE A 126 40.73 -0.76 4.32
N ILE A 127 40.84 -0.03 3.22
CA ILE A 127 42.10 0.06 2.46
C ILE A 127 42.90 1.24 3.04
N GLU A 128 43.98 0.93 3.75
CA GLU A 128 45.01 1.89 4.11
C GLU A 128 45.68 2.42 2.83
N ALA A 129 45.67 3.74 2.64
CA ALA A 129 46.48 4.40 1.64
C ALA A 129 47.86 4.70 2.27
N GLU A 130 48.87 3.89 1.97
CA GLU A 130 50.25 4.29 2.17
C GLU A 130 50.62 5.37 1.13
N SER A 131 51.00 6.54 1.62
CA SER A 131 51.56 7.64 0.85
C SER A 131 53.00 7.31 0.43
N VAL A 132 53.26 7.32 -0.88
CA VAL A 132 54.60 7.51 -1.47
C VAL A 132 54.78 9.00 -1.78
#